data_AF-A0AA39UJA2-F1
#
_entry.id   AF-A0AA39UJA2-F1
#
_cell.length_a   1.000
_cell.length_b   1.000
_cell.length_c   1.000
_cell.angle_alpha   90.00
_cell.angle_beta   90.00
_cell.angle_gamma   90.00
#
_symmetry.space_group_name_H-M   'P 1'
#
loop_
_entity.id
_entity.type
_entity.pdbx_description
1 polymer ?
#
loop_
_entity_poly.entity_id
_entity_poly.type
_entity_poly.pdbx_seq_one_letter_code
_entity_poly.pdbx_strand_id
1 'polypeptide(L)'
;MFKTLHVREGECDLPACWSLLEKNPSIEQYVKRVVFIGEVLVLDDSGKPITSSMVLRRLSNLTTISCNAFELDWLALAGDPIVTLRLLQLRCCQLPDTVWTDISTAFPSLSYLRIIDFVATVGSVDTSVNTTTVLRSPCHMCWLIIESGTQATINSFLHACSACLFFKSLADISLRVNGEVLNTFLHALPDVAPNLEVFSAVRLNYLKPVPHVFNVNKLQMLSSLSVESCTHLHKDLLHLINVLKDAPALSYLRILYGVEENYGFLDFELHAEAWETMAVALSGITNLSRLSVLLYDKDLVLLYDLEITLDELHSILTSTTVIPDIEVALTHRNQFPYLPLTNW
;
A
#
# COMPACT_ATOMS: atom_id res chain seq x y z
N MET A 1 34.85 8.44 -8.87
CA MET A 1 34.23 9.71 -8.46
C MET A 1 32.79 9.69 -8.95
N PHE A 2 31.84 9.31 -8.09
CA PHE A 2 30.43 9.15 -8.45
C PHE A 2 29.81 10.55 -8.57
N LYS A 3 29.48 10.98 -9.79
CA LYS A 3 28.74 12.22 -10.03
C LYS A 3 27.28 11.96 -9.68
N THR A 4 26.88 12.41 -8.49
CA THR A 4 25.48 12.45 -8.04
C THR A 4 24.68 13.38 -8.95
N LEU A 5 23.52 12.90 -9.43
CA LEU A 5 22.58 13.68 -10.24
C LEU A 5 22.07 14.87 -9.39
N HIS A 6 22.53 16.09 -9.67
CA HIS A 6 21.90 17.30 -9.16
C HIS A 6 20.79 17.73 -10.13
N VAL A 7 19.68 17.03 -10.02
CA VAL A 7 18.36 17.56 -10.36
C VAL A 7 17.69 17.76 -9.00
N ARG A 8 17.06 18.92 -8.75
CA ARG A 8 16.72 19.37 -7.38
C ARG A 8 16.17 18.19 -6.56
N GLU A 9 16.93 17.78 -5.53
CA GLU A 9 16.55 16.70 -4.62
C GLU A 9 16.27 15.31 -5.27
N GLY A 10 16.81 15.04 -6.46
CA GLY A 10 16.66 13.77 -7.18
C GLY A 10 15.47 13.71 -8.15
N GLU A 11 14.75 14.81 -8.35
CA GLU A 11 13.60 14.91 -9.26
C GLU A 11 14.03 15.49 -10.61
N CYS A 12 13.69 14.83 -11.73
CA CYS A 12 14.10 15.27 -13.07
C CYS A 12 12.94 15.33 -14.04
N ASP A 13 12.78 16.46 -14.75
CA ASP A 13 11.91 16.53 -15.91
C ASP A 13 12.52 15.77 -17.10
N LEU A 14 11.66 15.33 -18.01
CA LEU A 14 12.05 14.47 -19.13
C LEU A 14 13.14 15.11 -20.03
N PRO A 15 13.11 16.42 -20.36
CA PRO A 15 14.14 17.07 -21.17
C PRO A 15 15.50 17.15 -20.49
N ALA A 16 15.54 17.48 -19.19
CA ALA A 16 16.81 17.54 -18.47
C ALA A 16 17.45 16.15 -18.42
N CYS A 17 16.63 15.10 -18.24
CA CYS A 17 17.09 13.72 -18.28
C CYS A 17 17.68 13.39 -19.66
N TRP A 18 16.93 13.68 -20.73
CA TRP A 18 17.38 13.42 -22.10
C TRP A 18 18.68 14.17 -22.45
N SER A 19 18.75 15.47 -22.19
CA SER A 19 19.95 16.30 -22.44
C SER A 19 21.16 15.81 -21.66
N LEU A 20 20.96 15.32 -20.43
CA LEU A 20 22.04 14.75 -19.63
C LEU A 20 22.59 13.46 -20.25
N LEU A 21 21.71 12.56 -20.70
CA LEU A 21 22.09 11.30 -21.35
C LEU A 21 22.76 11.54 -22.70
N GLU A 22 22.35 12.56 -23.46
CA GLU A 22 23.04 12.97 -24.68
C GLU A 22 24.45 13.53 -24.39
N LYS A 23 24.57 14.39 -23.38
CA LYS A 23 25.86 14.99 -23.00
C LYS A 23 26.82 13.99 -22.35
N ASN A 24 26.30 12.96 -21.67
CA ASN A 24 27.10 12.00 -20.91
C ASN A 24 26.57 10.56 -21.09
N PRO A 25 26.73 9.93 -22.27
CA PRO A 25 26.17 8.60 -22.55
C PRO A 25 26.67 7.51 -21.58
N SER A 26 27.89 7.64 -21.06
CA SER A 26 28.45 6.70 -20.09
C SER A 26 27.70 6.62 -18.76
N ILE A 27 26.81 7.58 -18.46
CA ILE A 27 26.01 7.59 -17.22
C ILE A 27 24.88 6.57 -17.27
N GLU A 28 24.39 6.20 -18.46
CA GLU A 28 23.26 5.28 -18.68
C GLU A 28 23.37 3.98 -17.86
N GLN A 29 24.54 3.35 -17.88
CA GLN A 29 24.80 2.10 -17.16
C GLN A 29 24.84 2.24 -15.63
N TYR A 30 24.89 3.46 -15.09
CA TYR A 30 24.96 3.70 -13.65
C TYR A 30 23.62 4.14 -13.06
N VAL A 31 22.63 4.51 -13.90
CA VAL A 31 21.32 4.96 -13.44
C VAL A 31 20.48 3.75 -13.03
N LYS A 32 20.19 3.65 -11.73
CA LYS A 32 19.30 2.63 -11.16
C LYS A 32 17.91 3.17 -10.81
N ARG A 33 17.80 4.48 -10.63
CA ARG A 33 16.57 5.15 -10.19
C ARG A 33 16.33 6.40 -11.02
N VAL A 34 15.08 6.59 -11.43
CA VAL A 34 14.60 7.83 -12.04
C VAL A 34 13.35 8.30 -11.30
N VAL A 35 13.25 9.61 -11.11
CA VAL A 35 12.06 10.28 -10.61
C VAL A 35 11.62 11.30 -11.65
N PHE A 36 10.46 11.06 -12.27
CA PHE A 36 9.85 11.97 -13.23
C PHE A 36 8.81 12.86 -12.56
N ILE A 37 8.82 14.13 -12.93
CA ILE A 37 7.89 15.17 -12.50
C ILE A 37 7.34 15.94 -13.71
N GLY A 38 6.11 16.41 -13.63
CA GLY A 38 5.55 17.38 -14.60
C GLY A 38 4.98 16.79 -15.88
N GLU A 39 4.92 17.60 -16.95
CA GLU A 39 4.16 17.30 -18.17
C GLU A 39 4.81 16.26 -19.10
N VAL A 40 3.92 15.61 -19.87
CA VAL A 40 4.11 14.34 -20.59
C VAL A 40 4.80 14.50 -21.95
N LEU A 41 4.62 15.65 -22.60
CA LEU A 41 5.08 15.84 -23.97
C LEU A 41 6.05 17.01 -24.01
N VAL A 42 7.33 16.70 -24.19
CA VAL A 42 8.34 17.75 -24.36
C VAL A 42 9.15 17.48 -25.62
N LEU A 43 9.43 18.56 -26.35
CA LEU A 43 10.22 18.50 -27.57
C LEU A 43 11.71 18.61 -27.22
N ASP A 44 12.56 17.93 -27.99
CA ASP A 44 14.00 18.14 -27.97
C ASP A 44 14.38 19.49 -28.62
N ASP A 45 15.67 19.83 -28.59
CA ASP A 45 16.20 21.05 -29.21
C ASP A 45 15.97 21.10 -30.75
N SER A 46 15.58 19.97 -31.36
CA SER A 46 15.24 19.84 -32.78
C SER A 46 13.73 19.86 -33.06
N GLY A 47 12.89 20.02 -32.03
CA GLY A 47 11.44 20.04 -32.14
C GLY A 47 10.79 18.65 -32.22
N LYS A 48 11.51 17.57 -31.92
CA LYS A 48 10.96 16.20 -31.91
C LYS A 48 10.46 15.81 -30.52
N PRO A 49 9.35 15.08 -30.40
CA PRO A 49 8.86 14.64 -29.11
C PRO A 49 9.85 13.67 -28.45
N ILE A 50 10.24 13.98 -27.22
CA ILE A 50 10.93 13.09 -26.30
C ILE A 50 9.84 12.38 -25.48
N THR A 51 9.90 11.06 -25.47
CA THR A 51 8.95 10.24 -24.72
C THR A 51 9.65 9.56 -23.53
N SER A 52 8.89 9.21 -22.50
CA SER A 52 9.40 8.47 -21.35
C SER A 52 10.02 7.14 -21.77
N SER A 53 9.39 6.44 -22.72
CA SER A 53 9.91 5.17 -23.26
C SER A 53 11.28 5.32 -23.93
N MET A 54 11.53 6.42 -24.67
CA MET A 54 12.83 6.68 -25.29
C MET A 54 13.95 6.86 -24.26
N VAL A 55 13.68 7.63 -23.20
CA VAL A 55 14.64 7.85 -22.10
C VAL A 55 14.90 6.54 -21.36
N LEU A 56 13.83 5.88 -20.93
CA LEU A 56 13.91 4.71 -20.06
C LEU A 56 14.65 3.53 -20.71
N ARG A 57 14.51 3.34 -22.03
CA ARG A 57 15.21 2.27 -22.77
C ARG A 57 16.73 2.42 -22.80
N ARG A 58 17.26 3.64 -22.64
CA ARG A 58 18.71 3.86 -22.53
C ARG A 58 19.27 3.37 -21.19
N LEU A 59 18.41 3.21 -20.18
CA LEU A 59 18.82 2.93 -18.81
C LEU A 59 18.83 1.43 -18.52
N SER A 60 19.85 0.73 -19.02
CA SER A 60 19.97 -0.73 -18.94
C SER A 60 20.00 -1.33 -17.53
N ASN A 61 20.32 -0.54 -16.50
CA ASN A 61 20.38 -0.97 -15.10
C ASN A 61 19.27 -0.36 -14.23
N LEU A 62 18.21 0.17 -14.84
CA LEU A 62 17.11 0.81 -14.14
C LEU A 62 16.29 -0.21 -13.34
N THR A 63 16.21 -0.02 -12.03
CA THR A 63 15.43 -0.86 -11.11
C THR A 63 14.25 -0.14 -10.49
N THR A 64 14.26 1.20 -10.52
CA THR A 64 13.26 2.02 -9.82
C THR A 64 12.79 3.20 -10.66
N ILE A 65 11.47 3.33 -10.80
CA ILE A 65 10.81 4.50 -11.38
C ILE A 65 9.87 5.09 -10.34
N SER A 66 9.88 6.41 -10.22
CA SER A 66 8.86 7.16 -9.48
C SER A 66 8.31 8.26 -10.37
N CYS A 67 7.00 8.30 -10.58
CA CYS A 67 6.32 9.32 -11.35
C CYS A 67 5.46 10.16 -10.41
N ASN A 68 5.56 11.48 -10.48
CA ASN A 68 4.73 12.42 -9.73
C ASN A 68 4.06 13.40 -10.70
N ALA A 69 2.75 13.25 -10.87
CA ALA A 69 1.95 13.94 -11.87
C ALA A 69 2.50 13.80 -13.31
N PHE A 70 3.16 12.68 -13.60
CA PHE A 70 3.79 12.38 -14.88
C PHE A 70 3.19 11.10 -15.50
N GLU A 71 2.84 11.14 -16.78
CA GLU A 71 2.27 10.01 -17.52
C GLU A 71 3.35 9.23 -18.25
N LEU A 72 3.32 7.91 -18.12
CA LEU A 72 4.21 7.00 -18.85
C LEU A 72 3.59 6.64 -20.20
N ASP A 73 4.43 6.36 -21.19
CA ASP A 73 3.97 5.86 -22.50
C ASP A 73 3.64 4.36 -22.41
N TRP A 74 2.55 4.02 -21.72
CA TRP A 74 2.18 2.64 -21.37
C TRP A 74 2.19 1.70 -22.58
N LEU A 75 1.61 2.12 -23.70
CA LEU A 75 1.58 1.32 -24.94
C LEU A 75 2.99 1.07 -25.50
N ALA A 76 3.85 2.08 -25.53
CA ALA A 76 5.21 1.96 -26.05
C ALA A 76 6.09 1.11 -25.12
N LEU A 77 5.83 1.14 -23.81
CA LEU A 77 6.51 0.32 -22.81
C LEU A 77 6.01 -1.12 -22.83
N ALA A 78 4.73 -1.38 -23.07
CA ALA A 78 4.20 -2.72 -23.25
C ALA A 78 4.74 -3.40 -24.51
N GLY A 79 4.98 -2.63 -25.59
CA GLY A 79 5.59 -3.14 -26.82
C GLY A 79 7.09 -3.43 -26.71
N ASP A 80 7.80 -2.82 -25.77
CA ASP A 80 9.24 -3.02 -25.52
C ASP A 80 9.55 -2.95 -24.01
N PRO A 81 9.37 -4.09 -23.30
CA PRO A 81 9.34 -4.13 -21.84
C PRO A 81 10.66 -3.79 -21.14
N ILE A 82 10.58 -3.11 -20.00
CA ILE A 82 11.72 -2.87 -19.10
C ILE A 82 11.81 -4.00 -18.07
N VAL A 83 12.58 -5.03 -18.42
CA VAL A 83 12.73 -6.26 -17.62
C VAL A 83 13.55 -6.08 -16.33
N THR A 84 14.29 -4.99 -16.19
CA THR A 84 15.12 -4.71 -15.00
C THR A 84 14.35 -3.99 -13.90
N LEU A 85 13.18 -3.42 -14.20
CA LEU A 85 12.40 -2.68 -13.23
C LEU A 85 11.90 -3.62 -12.11
N ARG A 86 12.02 -3.17 -10.86
CA ARG A 86 11.57 -3.87 -9.65
C ARG A 86 10.58 -3.03 -8.84
N LEU A 87 10.76 -1.71 -8.83
CA LEU A 87 9.95 -0.77 -8.08
C LEU A 87 9.34 0.30 -8.98
N LEU A 88 8.01 0.43 -8.94
CA LEU A 88 7.27 1.49 -9.60
C LEU A 88 6.42 2.25 -8.58
N GLN A 89 6.59 3.56 -8.53
CA GLN A 89 5.74 4.45 -7.76
C GLN A 89 5.03 5.44 -8.69
N LEU A 90 3.71 5.52 -8.60
CA LEU A 90 2.86 6.43 -9.38
C LEU A 90 2.10 7.31 -8.40
N ARG A 91 2.29 8.63 -8.50
CA ARG A 91 1.61 9.61 -7.66
C ARG A 91 0.93 10.64 -8.54
N CYS A 92 -0.35 10.89 -8.33
CA CYS A 92 -1.13 11.87 -9.09
C CYS A 92 -1.08 11.66 -10.62
N CYS A 93 -0.87 10.42 -11.08
CA CYS A 93 -0.81 10.08 -12.49
C CYS A 93 -2.22 9.92 -13.09
N GLN A 94 -2.37 10.21 -14.38
CA GLN A 94 -3.51 9.73 -15.15
C GLN A 94 -3.16 8.35 -15.69
N LEU A 95 -4.03 7.36 -15.44
CA LEU A 95 -3.79 5.99 -15.89
C LEU A 95 -4.88 5.57 -16.88
N PRO A 96 -4.51 4.95 -18.00
CA PRO A 96 -5.48 4.39 -18.94
C PRO A 96 -6.24 3.22 -18.30
N ASP A 97 -7.42 2.88 -18.83
CA ASP A 97 -8.22 1.76 -18.33
C ASP A 97 -7.47 0.41 -18.42
N THR A 98 -6.56 0.27 -19.38
CA THR A 98 -5.71 -0.90 -19.61
C THR A 98 -4.48 -0.96 -18.71
N VAL A 99 -4.27 0.01 -17.81
CA VAL A 99 -3.02 0.14 -17.05
C VAL A 99 -2.63 -1.12 -16.30
N TRP A 100 -3.60 -1.86 -15.75
CA TRP A 100 -3.30 -3.07 -14.96
C TRP A 100 -2.79 -4.23 -15.81
N THR A 101 -3.28 -4.38 -17.04
CA THR A 101 -2.73 -5.35 -18.00
C THR A 101 -1.40 -4.87 -18.53
N ASP A 102 -1.30 -3.57 -18.83
CA ASP A 102 -0.11 -2.97 -19.43
C ASP A 102 1.07 -2.97 -18.47
N ILE A 103 0.86 -2.76 -17.16
CA ILE A 103 1.91 -2.83 -16.13
C ILE A 103 2.64 -4.17 -16.19
N SER A 104 1.89 -5.27 -16.24
CA SER A 104 2.48 -6.62 -16.25
C SER A 104 3.29 -6.90 -17.52
N THR A 105 2.92 -6.24 -18.63
CA THR A 105 3.60 -6.40 -19.92
C THR A 105 4.81 -5.47 -20.02
N ALA A 106 4.65 -4.21 -19.64
CA ALA A 106 5.68 -3.18 -19.64
C ALA A 106 6.81 -3.48 -18.62
N PHE A 107 6.45 -4.04 -17.47
CA PHE A 107 7.37 -4.26 -16.35
C PHE A 107 7.26 -5.69 -15.82
N PRO A 108 7.66 -6.70 -16.61
CA PRO A 108 7.41 -8.12 -16.30
C PRO A 108 8.21 -8.65 -15.11
N SER A 109 9.09 -7.83 -14.51
CA SER A 109 9.84 -8.18 -13.31
C SER A 109 9.53 -7.28 -12.12
N LEU A 110 8.48 -6.47 -12.22
CA LEU A 110 8.05 -5.58 -11.15
C LEU A 110 7.60 -6.41 -9.93
N SER A 111 8.17 -6.10 -8.77
CA SER A 111 7.86 -6.78 -7.50
C SER A 111 7.20 -5.84 -6.49
N TYR A 112 7.34 -4.52 -6.68
CA TYR A 112 6.75 -3.49 -5.84
C TYR A 112 6.04 -2.43 -6.68
N LEU A 113 4.76 -2.21 -6.40
CA LEU A 113 3.97 -1.13 -6.98
C LEU A 113 3.36 -0.28 -5.88
N ARG A 114 3.56 1.03 -5.97
CA ARG A 114 2.87 2.00 -5.12
C ARG A 114 2.11 2.98 -5.98
N ILE A 115 0.84 3.16 -5.69
CA ILE A 115 -0.05 4.06 -6.41
C ILE A 115 -0.73 5.00 -5.42
N ILE A 116 -0.66 6.30 -5.67
CA ILE A 116 -1.20 7.36 -4.81
C ILE A 116 -2.02 8.33 -5.67
N ASP A 117 -3.28 8.56 -5.30
CA ASP A 117 -4.15 9.61 -5.84
C ASP A 117 -4.21 9.70 -7.37
N PHE A 118 -4.40 8.56 -8.05
CA PHE A 118 -4.52 8.54 -9.51
C PHE A 118 -5.96 8.70 -9.99
N VAL A 119 -6.11 9.19 -11.21
CA VAL A 119 -7.40 9.27 -11.90
C VAL A 119 -7.39 8.28 -13.06
N ALA A 120 -8.29 7.30 -13.00
CA ALA A 120 -8.59 6.47 -14.17
C ALA A 120 -9.32 7.34 -15.19
N THR A 121 -8.80 7.43 -16.41
CA THR A 121 -9.44 8.20 -17.48
C THR A 121 -10.67 7.45 -17.98
N VAL A 122 -11.88 7.98 -17.75
CA VAL A 122 -13.11 7.38 -18.28
C VAL A 122 -13.16 7.61 -19.79
N GLY A 123 -12.72 6.62 -20.55
CA GLY A 123 -12.87 6.56 -22.00
C GLY A 123 -11.61 6.12 -22.72
N SER A 124 -11.53 4.86 -23.14
CA SER A 124 -11.90 4.47 -24.51
C SER A 124 -11.71 2.96 -24.71
N VAL A 125 -12.70 2.35 -25.37
CA VAL A 125 -12.72 1.11 -26.15
C VAL A 125 -11.87 -0.07 -25.64
N ASP A 126 -12.60 -1.12 -25.21
CA ASP A 126 -12.18 -2.53 -25.24
C ASP A 126 -11.27 -2.81 -26.45
N THR A 127 -9.96 -2.82 -26.21
CA THR A 127 -9.03 -3.51 -27.10
C THR A 127 -8.58 -4.74 -26.34
N SER A 128 -9.28 -5.83 -26.63
CA SER A 128 -8.83 -7.19 -26.41
C SER A 128 -7.49 -7.38 -27.14
N VAL A 129 -6.41 -6.92 -26.53
CA VAL A 129 -5.07 -7.32 -26.93
C VAL A 129 -4.95 -8.78 -26.53
N ASN A 130 -5.05 -9.65 -27.53
CA ASN A 130 -4.73 -11.07 -27.44
C ASN A 130 -3.35 -11.21 -26.77
N THR A 131 -3.34 -11.52 -25.48
CA THR A 131 -2.15 -11.84 -24.68
C THR A 131 -1.65 -13.24 -25.03
N THR A 132 -1.27 -13.47 -26.29
CA THR A 132 -0.68 -14.75 -26.74
C THR A 132 0.84 -14.80 -26.65
N THR A 133 1.49 -13.78 -26.07
CA THR A 133 2.90 -13.86 -25.68
C THR A 133 3.05 -13.56 -24.20
N VAL A 134 2.51 -14.47 -23.38
CA VAL A 134 2.92 -14.63 -21.98
C VAL A 134 4.40 -15.01 -22.00
N LEU A 135 5.27 -14.01 -22.01
CA LEU A 135 6.65 -14.17 -21.59
C LEU A 135 6.59 -14.80 -20.20
N ARG A 136 7.00 -16.07 -20.13
CA ARG A 136 7.16 -16.88 -18.92
C ARG A 136 8.28 -16.30 -18.06
N SER A 137 8.15 -15.06 -17.61
CA SER A 137 9.04 -14.50 -16.60
C SER A 137 8.52 -14.98 -15.24
N PRO A 138 9.34 -15.66 -14.43
CA PRO A 138 8.95 -16.19 -13.12
C PRO A 138 8.86 -15.10 -12.04
N CYS A 139 8.75 -13.83 -12.44
CA CYS A 139 8.75 -12.72 -11.51
C CYS A 139 7.33 -12.42 -11.07
N HIS A 140 7.17 -12.46 -9.76
CA HIS A 140 5.91 -12.37 -9.07
C HIS A 140 5.79 -10.98 -8.45
N MET A 141 4.66 -10.31 -8.68
CA MET A 141 4.30 -9.12 -7.94
C MET A 141 4.17 -9.51 -6.46
N CYS A 142 4.93 -8.88 -5.57
CA CYS A 142 4.93 -9.23 -4.15
C CYS A 142 4.22 -8.17 -3.31
N TRP A 143 4.52 -6.89 -3.58
CA TRP A 143 4.11 -5.75 -2.77
C TRP A 143 3.24 -4.78 -3.56
N LEU A 144 2.09 -4.43 -2.98
CA LEU A 144 1.20 -3.44 -3.53
C LEU A 144 0.76 -2.44 -2.46
N ILE A 145 0.93 -1.15 -2.77
CA ILE A 145 0.37 -0.06 -1.97
C ILE A 145 -0.58 0.74 -2.85
N ILE A 146 -1.83 0.89 -2.43
CA ILE A 146 -2.80 1.77 -3.09
C ILE A 146 -3.34 2.76 -2.09
N GLU A 147 -3.11 4.04 -2.36
CA GLU A 147 -3.71 5.17 -1.67
C GLU A 147 -4.65 5.88 -2.65
N SER A 148 -5.97 5.74 -2.50
CA SER A 148 -6.93 6.36 -3.43
C SER A 148 -8.28 6.66 -2.80
N GLY A 149 -8.82 7.84 -3.11
CA GLY A 149 -10.18 8.23 -2.75
C GLY A 149 -11.27 7.68 -3.69
N THR A 150 -10.90 7.06 -4.81
CA THR A 150 -11.84 6.71 -5.90
C THR A 150 -12.17 5.22 -5.94
N GLN A 151 -13.46 4.89 -6.10
CA GLN A 151 -13.93 3.50 -6.19
C GLN A 151 -13.61 2.84 -7.54
N ALA A 152 -13.62 3.61 -8.63
CA ALA A 152 -13.33 3.11 -9.97
C ALA A 152 -11.95 2.44 -10.06
N THR A 153 -10.94 3.05 -9.44
CA THR A 153 -9.57 2.53 -9.31
C THR A 153 -9.54 1.12 -8.74
N ILE A 154 -10.20 0.91 -7.60
CA ILE A 154 -10.15 -0.37 -6.90
C ILE A 154 -10.96 -1.42 -7.64
N ASN A 155 -12.12 -1.08 -8.21
CA ASN A 155 -12.90 -2.03 -9.00
C ASN A 155 -12.11 -2.50 -10.23
N SER A 156 -11.43 -1.59 -10.93
CA SER A 156 -10.56 -1.92 -12.07
C SER A 156 -9.40 -2.83 -11.64
N PHE A 157 -8.77 -2.53 -10.49
CA PHE A 157 -7.71 -3.38 -9.92
C PHE A 157 -8.20 -4.79 -9.57
N LEU A 158 -9.34 -4.91 -8.88
CA LEU A 158 -9.92 -6.19 -8.48
C LEU A 158 -10.24 -7.06 -9.70
N HIS A 159 -10.81 -6.46 -10.74
CA HIS A 159 -11.04 -7.11 -12.02
C HIS A 159 -9.73 -7.63 -12.63
N ALA A 160 -8.68 -6.79 -12.68
CA ALA A 160 -7.38 -7.18 -13.21
C ALA A 160 -6.73 -8.33 -12.42
N CYS A 161 -6.84 -8.34 -11.10
CA CYS A 161 -6.28 -9.41 -10.29
C CYS A 161 -6.94 -10.76 -10.53
N SER A 162 -8.27 -10.76 -10.72
CA SER A 162 -9.00 -11.99 -11.05
C SER A 162 -8.52 -12.60 -12.38
N ALA A 163 -8.13 -11.74 -13.34
CA ALA A 163 -7.80 -12.12 -14.71
C ALA A 163 -6.30 -12.40 -14.95
N CYS A 164 -5.40 -11.80 -14.14
CA CYS A 164 -3.97 -11.80 -14.42
C CYS A 164 -3.15 -12.54 -13.36
N LEU A 165 -2.39 -13.56 -13.78
CA LEU A 165 -1.50 -14.36 -12.91
C LEU A 165 -0.43 -13.51 -12.22
N PHE A 166 -0.02 -12.40 -12.83
CA PHE A 166 0.96 -11.47 -12.29
C PHE A 166 0.57 -10.97 -10.89
N PHE A 167 -0.73 -10.69 -10.65
CA PHE A 167 -1.22 -10.22 -9.36
C PHE A 167 -1.60 -11.34 -8.39
N LYS A 168 -1.78 -12.59 -8.85
CA LYS A 168 -2.13 -13.72 -7.98
C LYS A 168 -1.01 -14.10 -6.99
N SER A 169 0.20 -13.62 -7.22
CA SER A 169 1.35 -13.82 -6.33
C SER A 169 1.50 -12.74 -5.25
N LEU A 170 0.58 -11.78 -5.18
CA LEU A 170 0.61 -10.74 -4.16
C LEU A 170 0.64 -11.37 -2.77
N ALA A 171 1.68 -11.04 -2.01
CA ALA A 171 1.91 -11.48 -0.65
C ALA A 171 1.66 -10.35 0.35
N ASP A 172 1.82 -9.10 -0.06
CA ASP A 172 1.66 -7.94 0.82
C ASP A 172 0.87 -6.83 0.11
N ILE A 173 -0.22 -6.43 0.76
CA ILE A 173 -1.11 -5.38 0.28
C ILE A 173 -1.34 -4.36 1.39
N SER A 174 -1.04 -3.09 1.09
CA SER A 174 -1.40 -1.95 1.93
C SER A 174 -2.39 -1.06 1.20
N LEU A 175 -3.58 -0.90 1.77
CA LEU A 175 -4.62 -0.01 1.26
C LEU A 175 -4.84 1.18 2.16
N ARG A 176 -4.90 2.35 1.54
CA ARG A 176 -5.36 3.58 2.14
C ARG A 176 -6.47 4.18 1.30
N VAL A 177 -7.71 3.83 1.63
CA VAL A 177 -8.87 4.15 0.78
C VAL A 177 -10.04 4.65 1.62
N ASN A 178 -11.11 5.10 0.97
CA ASN A 178 -12.36 5.41 1.68
C ASN A 178 -13.03 4.10 2.19
N GLY A 179 -13.95 4.22 3.16
CA GLY A 179 -14.53 3.04 3.83
C GLY A 179 -15.36 2.12 2.92
N GLU A 180 -16.10 2.67 1.95
CA GLU A 180 -16.90 1.88 1.01
C GLU A 180 -16.01 1.03 0.11
N VAL A 181 -14.96 1.65 -0.42
CA VAL A 181 -13.96 1.01 -1.27
C VAL A 181 -13.21 -0.09 -0.53
N LEU A 182 -12.87 0.13 0.73
CA LEU A 182 -12.22 -0.87 1.57
C LEU A 182 -13.10 -2.11 1.76
N ASN A 183 -14.40 -1.93 2.00
CA ASN A 183 -15.34 -3.04 2.13
C ASN A 183 -15.47 -3.84 0.83
N THR A 184 -15.56 -3.16 -0.33
CA THR A 184 -15.55 -3.83 -1.65
C THR A 184 -14.30 -4.69 -1.83
N PHE A 185 -13.14 -4.14 -1.47
CA PHE A 185 -11.88 -4.86 -1.57
C PHE A 185 -11.83 -6.09 -0.66
N LEU A 186 -12.19 -5.92 0.62
CA LEU A 186 -12.20 -7.00 1.61
C LEU A 186 -13.10 -8.17 1.21
N HIS A 187 -14.24 -7.90 0.59
CA HIS A 187 -15.11 -8.95 0.08
C HIS A 187 -14.48 -9.78 -1.05
N ALA A 188 -13.69 -9.14 -1.92
CA ALA A 188 -13.04 -9.78 -3.06
C ALA A 188 -11.66 -10.38 -2.72
N LEU A 189 -11.09 -10.00 -1.58
CA LEU A 189 -9.70 -10.31 -1.20
C LEU A 189 -9.33 -11.80 -1.29
N PRO A 190 -10.15 -12.75 -0.81
CA PRO A 190 -9.82 -14.17 -0.90
C PRO A 190 -9.67 -14.70 -2.33
N ASP A 191 -10.42 -14.13 -3.27
CA ASP A 191 -10.42 -14.55 -4.67
C ASP A 191 -9.30 -13.87 -5.47
N VAL A 192 -8.90 -12.68 -5.03
CA VAL A 192 -7.93 -11.80 -5.70
C VAL A 192 -6.48 -12.05 -5.25
N ALA A 193 -6.25 -12.26 -3.95
CA ALA A 193 -4.93 -12.49 -3.37
C ALA A 193 -4.95 -13.72 -2.45
N PRO A 194 -5.06 -14.94 -2.99
CA PRO A 194 -5.13 -16.16 -2.18
C PRO A 194 -3.84 -16.45 -1.39
N ASN A 195 -2.71 -15.87 -1.82
CA ASN A 195 -1.40 -16.03 -1.18
C ASN A 195 -1.03 -14.85 -0.26
N LEU A 196 -2.00 -14.02 0.12
CA LEU A 196 -1.76 -12.84 0.94
C LEU A 196 -1.22 -13.23 2.32
N GLU A 197 -0.02 -12.76 2.64
CA GLU A 197 0.67 -12.96 3.92
C GLU A 197 0.54 -11.74 4.83
N VAL A 198 0.58 -10.53 4.26
CA VAL A 198 0.56 -9.26 4.98
C VAL A 198 -0.56 -8.39 4.41
N PHE A 199 -1.45 -7.92 5.27
CA PHE A 199 -2.50 -6.99 4.87
C PHE A 199 -2.56 -5.80 5.80
N SER A 200 -2.56 -4.60 5.22
CA SER A 200 -2.76 -3.35 5.94
C SER A 200 -3.94 -2.58 5.36
N ALA A 201 -4.92 -2.28 6.20
CA ALA A 201 -6.14 -1.57 5.85
C ALA A 201 -6.27 -0.31 6.70
N VAL A 202 -5.85 0.82 6.13
CA VAL A 202 -5.92 2.15 6.75
C VAL A 202 -6.94 2.98 5.97
N ARG A 203 -7.71 3.85 6.64
CA ARG A 203 -8.66 4.73 5.94
C ARG A 203 -7.99 6.06 5.59
N LEU A 204 -8.35 6.64 4.44
CA LEU A 204 -7.96 8.03 4.13
C LEU A 204 -8.62 9.03 5.08
N ASN A 205 -9.87 8.73 5.46
CA ASN A 205 -10.66 9.53 6.39
C ASN A 205 -10.74 8.79 7.72
N TYR A 206 -9.79 9.10 8.61
CA TYR A 206 -9.51 8.51 9.93
C TYR A 206 -10.65 8.62 10.99
N LEU A 207 -11.90 8.84 10.58
CA LEU A 207 -13.01 9.20 11.47
C LEU A 207 -14.23 8.26 11.33
N LYS A 208 -14.07 7.07 10.73
CA LYS A 208 -15.18 6.14 10.49
C LYS A 208 -14.83 4.71 11.01
N PRO A 209 -15.81 3.93 11.49
CA PRO A 209 -15.62 2.65 12.20
C PRO A 209 -14.96 1.54 11.37
N VAL A 210 -14.28 0.59 12.01
CA VAL A 210 -13.52 -0.53 11.39
C VAL A 210 -14.26 -1.11 10.16
N PRO A 211 -13.59 -1.29 8.99
CA PRO A 211 -14.20 -2.04 7.90
C PRO A 211 -14.40 -3.50 8.33
N HIS A 212 -15.58 -4.06 8.09
CA HIS A 212 -15.81 -5.47 8.41
C HIS A 212 -14.92 -6.35 7.51
N VAL A 213 -13.99 -7.07 8.14
CA VAL A 213 -13.18 -8.06 7.43
C VAL A 213 -14.00 -9.34 7.37
N PHE A 214 -14.35 -9.76 6.15
CA PHE A 214 -15.13 -10.96 5.91
C PHE A 214 -14.24 -12.08 5.38
N ASN A 215 -14.67 -13.33 5.58
CA ASN A 215 -14.03 -14.51 4.99
C ASN A 215 -12.53 -14.63 5.32
N VAL A 216 -12.09 -14.20 6.51
CA VAL A 216 -10.68 -14.30 6.93
C VAL A 216 -10.23 -15.77 6.95
N ASN A 217 -11.15 -16.68 7.26
CA ASN A 217 -10.95 -18.11 7.14
C ASN A 217 -10.53 -18.59 5.73
N LYS A 218 -10.72 -17.80 4.68
CA LYS A 218 -10.21 -18.10 3.33
C LYS A 218 -8.79 -17.58 3.08
N LEU A 219 -8.28 -16.68 3.93
CA LEU A 219 -6.94 -16.11 3.85
C LEU A 219 -5.96 -17.00 4.63
N GLN A 220 -5.73 -18.20 4.12
CA GLN A 220 -4.97 -19.25 4.81
C GLN A 220 -3.50 -18.87 5.11
N MET A 221 -2.93 -17.95 4.33
CA MET A 221 -1.53 -17.50 4.46
C MET A 221 -1.38 -16.21 5.27
N LEU A 222 -2.48 -15.56 5.65
CA LEU A 222 -2.43 -14.24 6.30
C LEU A 222 -1.77 -14.35 7.67
N SER A 223 -0.52 -13.90 7.75
CA SER A 223 0.31 -13.95 8.94
C SER A 223 0.34 -12.63 9.70
N SER A 224 0.14 -11.51 8.99
CA SER A 224 0.16 -10.16 9.54
C SER A 224 -1.06 -9.35 9.08
N LEU A 225 -1.81 -8.82 10.03
CA LEU A 225 -2.94 -7.93 9.76
C LEU A 225 -2.77 -6.59 10.49
N SER A 226 -2.86 -5.50 9.77
CA SER A 226 -2.93 -4.14 10.32
C SER A 226 -4.28 -3.52 9.99
N VAL A 227 -5.03 -3.13 11.01
CA VAL A 227 -6.36 -2.53 10.86
C VAL A 227 -6.46 -1.23 11.63
N GLU A 228 -7.18 -0.27 11.07
CA GLU A 228 -7.56 0.95 11.76
C GLU A 228 -8.98 0.83 12.35
N SER A 229 -9.10 1.20 13.63
CA SER A 229 -10.30 1.19 14.43
C SER A 229 -10.60 2.56 15.00
N CYS A 230 -11.83 3.02 14.81
CA CYS A 230 -12.26 4.34 15.24
C CYS A 230 -13.67 4.35 15.84
N THR A 231 -13.73 5.07 16.97
CA THR A 231 -14.82 5.92 17.49
C THR A 231 -15.96 5.27 18.25
N HIS A 232 -16.58 4.20 17.77
CA HIS A 232 -17.66 3.55 18.52
C HIS A 232 -17.51 2.04 18.45
N LEU A 233 -17.81 1.39 19.58
CA LEU A 233 -17.96 -0.05 19.74
C LEU A 233 -16.65 -0.84 19.79
N HIS A 234 -16.21 -1.11 21.03
CA HIS A 234 -15.70 -2.42 21.44
C HIS A 234 -16.31 -3.59 20.64
N LYS A 235 -17.60 -3.54 20.27
CA LYS A 235 -18.27 -4.59 19.47
C LYS A 235 -17.70 -4.76 18.07
N ASP A 236 -17.29 -3.71 17.37
CA ASP A 236 -16.76 -3.84 16.01
C ASP A 236 -15.38 -4.48 16.02
N LEU A 237 -14.52 -4.04 16.95
CA LEU A 237 -13.21 -4.63 17.18
C LEU A 237 -13.32 -6.06 17.73
N LEU A 238 -14.24 -6.31 18.66
CA LEU A 238 -14.53 -7.65 19.18
C LEU A 238 -15.09 -8.57 18.10
N HIS A 239 -15.96 -8.07 17.24
CA HIS A 239 -16.48 -8.81 16.09
C HIS A 239 -15.33 -9.18 15.14
N LEU A 240 -14.46 -8.22 14.80
CA LEU A 240 -13.27 -8.49 14.02
C LEU A 240 -12.41 -9.58 14.67
N ILE A 241 -12.03 -9.44 15.94
CA ILE A 241 -11.21 -10.42 16.67
C ILE A 241 -11.86 -11.80 16.67
N ASN A 242 -13.19 -11.87 16.84
CA ASN A 242 -13.92 -13.14 16.75
C ASN A 242 -13.82 -13.78 15.37
N VAL A 243 -13.83 -12.99 14.29
CA VAL A 243 -13.60 -13.50 12.92
C VAL A 243 -12.14 -13.93 12.73
N LEU A 244 -11.18 -13.22 13.36
CA LEU A 244 -9.75 -13.55 13.25
C LEU A 244 -9.36 -14.86 13.95
N LYS A 245 -10.20 -15.40 14.84
CA LYS A 245 -9.99 -16.74 15.42
C LYS A 245 -9.92 -17.84 14.36
N ASP A 246 -10.57 -17.62 13.22
CA ASP A 246 -10.57 -18.55 12.11
C ASP A 246 -9.40 -18.34 11.13
N ALA A 247 -8.42 -17.47 11.47
CA ALA A 247 -7.24 -17.18 10.65
C ALA A 247 -6.05 -18.07 11.08
N PRO A 248 -5.76 -19.18 10.38
CA PRO A 248 -4.85 -20.19 10.88
C PRO A 248 -3.37 -19.76 10.86
N ALA A 249 -2.97 -18.78 10.04
CA ALA A 249 -1.60 -18.32 9.96
C ALA A 249 -1.34 -17.03 10.77
N LEU A 250 -2.39 -16.40 11.32
CA LEU A 250 -2.27 -15.08 11.90
C LEU A 250 -1.38 -15.11 13.14
N SER A 251 -0.23 -14.46 13.02
CA SER A 251 0.81 -14.41 14.06
C SER A 251 1.11 -13.00 14.54
N TYR A 252 0.73 -11.99 13.75
CA TYR A 252 0.88 -10.58 14.08
C TYR A 252 -0.40 -9.80 13.79
N LEU A 253 -0.89 -9.10 14.81
CA LEU A 253 -2.03 -8.19 14.71
C LEU A 253 -1.60 -6.79 15.14
N ARG A 254 -1.79 -5.81 14.26
CA ARG A 254 -1.65 -4.39 14.56
C ARG A 254 -3.01 -3.71 14.54
N ILE A 255 -3.34 -3.03 15.63
CA ILE A 255 -4.57 -2.26 15.79
C ILE A 255 -4.18 -0.79 15.95
N LEU A 256 -4.62 0.05 15.01
CA LEU A 256 -4.54 1.50 15.16
C LEU A 256 -5.86 1.96 15.77
N TYR A 257 -5.84 2.57 16.95
CA TYR A 257 -7.03 2.93 17.71
C TYR A 257 -7.10 4.43 17.95
N GLY A 258 -8.16 5.07 17.44
CA GLY A 258 -8.42 6.50 17.64
C GLY A 258 -9.21 6.77 18.92
N VAL A 259 -8.70 7.66 19.77
CA VAL A 259 -9.34 8.11 21.03
C VAL A 259 -10.20 9.35 20.75
N GLU A 260 -11.48 9.40 21.19
CA GLU A 260 -12.38 10.54 20.98
C GLU A 260 -12.41 11.51 22.18
N GLU A 261 -12.39 12.83 21.91
CA GLU A 261 -12.48 13.90 22.93
C GLU A 261 -13.78 13.92 23.75
N ASN A 262 -14.91 13.44 23.20
CA ASN A 262 -16.22 13.55 23.86
C ASN A 262 -16.40 12.59 25.04
N TYR A 263 -15.48 11.64 25.19
CA TYR A 263 -15.33 10.84 26.40
C TYR A 263 -14.19 11.49 27.19
N GLY A 264 -14.52 12.56 27.93
CA GLY A 264 -13.55 13.14 28.87
C GLY A 264 -12.92 12.06 29.74
N PHE A 265 -11.73 12.33 30.29
CA PHE A 265 -10.85 11.51 31.15
C PHE A 265 -11.46 10.39 32.05
N LEU A 266 -12.76 10.40 32.28
CA LEU A 266 -13.55 9.49 33.10
C LEU A 266 -13.94 8.15 32.45
N ASP A 267 -13.78 7.92 31.13
CA ASP A 267 -14.35 6.70 30.50
C ASP A 267 -13.36 5.59 30.13
N PHE A 268 -12.04 5.73 30.33
CA PHE A 268 -11.10 4.60 30.13
C PHE A 268 -11.26 3.51 31.21
N GLU A 269 -11.57 3.89 32.47
CA GLU A 269 -11.96 2.95 33.53
C GLU A 269 -13.28 2.22 33.20
N LEU A 270 -14.23 2.91 32.54
CA LEU A 270 -15.47 2.31 32.01
C LEU A 270 -15.23 1.39 30.80
N HIS A 271 -14.02 1.36 30.26
CA HIS A 271 -13.60 0.45 29.20
C HIS A 271 -12.68 -0.68 29.65
N ALA A 272 -12.29 -0.76 30.93
CA ALA A 272 -11.48 -1.87 31.45
C ALA A 272 -12.13 -3.24 31.14
N GLU A 273 -13.45 -3.36 31.38
CA GLU A 273 -14.22 -4.56 31.04
C GLU A 273 -14.21 -4.86 29.53
N ALA A 274 -14.18 -3.83 28.67
CA ALA A 274 -14.11 -3.98 27.22
C ALA A 274 -12.72 -4.47 26.77
N TRP A 275 -11.64 -3.96 27.38
CA TRP A 275 -10.27 -4.41 27.11
C TRP A 275 -10.01 -5.80 27.67
N GLU A 276 -10.55 -6.15 28.84
CA GLU A 276 -10.54 -7.52 29.38
C GLU A 276 -11.29 -8.47 28.44
N THR A 277 -12.51 -8.10 28.02
CA THR A 277 -13.30 -8.87 27.05
C THR A 277 -12.52 -9.07 25.76
N MET A 278 -11.84 -8.03 25.29
CA MET A 278 -11.03 -8.10 24.09
C MET A 278 -9.81 -8.99 24.28
N ALA A 279 -9.14 -8.92 25.42
CA ALA A 279 -7.99 -9.76 25.72
C ALA A 279 -8.38 -11.25 25.80
N VAL A 280 -9.51 -11.56 26.43
CA VAL A 280 -10.11 -12.90 26.39
C VAL A 280 -10.46 -13.34 24.96
N ALA A 281 -10.92 -12.42 24.11
CA ALA A 281 -11.18 -12.74 22.71
C ALA A 281 -9.88 -12.99 21.92
N LEU A 282 -8.82 -12.20 22.17
CA LEU A 282 -7.50 -12.33 21.56
C LEU A 282 -6.81 -13.64 21.96
N SER A 283 -6.99 -14.11 23.20
CA SER A 283 -6.48 -15.43 23.62
C SER A 283 -7.10 -16.59 22.85
N GLY A 284 -8.22 -16.36 22.16
CA GLY A 284 -8.82 -17.33 21.24
C GLY A 284 -8.12 -17.44 19.88
N ILE A 285 -7.19 -16.55 19.54
CA ILE A 285 -6.40 -16.61 18.31
C ILE A 285 -5.12 -17.42 18.60
N THR A 286 -5.12 -18.70 18.22
CA THR A 286 -4.14 -19.68 18.70
C THR A 286 -2.70 -19.40 18.30
N ASN A 287 -2.46 -18.78 17.16
CA ASN A 287 -1.12 -18.54 16.61
C ASN A 287 -0.61 -17.11 16.81
N LEU A 288 -1.38 -16.25 17.49
CA LEU A 288 -1.04 -14.86 17.69
C LEU A 288 0.18 -14.74 18.62
N SER A 289 1.32 -14.38 18.04
CA SER A 289 2.60 -14.24 18.74
C SER A 289 2.95 -12.79 19.07
N ARG A 290 2.44 -11.85 18.28
CA ARG A 290 2.70 -10.42 18.43
C ARG A 290 1.42 -9.60 18.30
N LEU A 291 1.23 -8.68 19.24
CA LEU A 291 0.16 -7.69 19.23
C LEU A 291 0.77 -6.29 19.30
N SER A 292 0.38 -5.41 18.39
CA SER A 292 0.77 -3.99 18.40
C SER A 292 -0.50 -3.13 18.47
N VAL A 293 -0.63 -2.33 19.54
CA VAL A 293 -1.75 -1.39 19.70
C VAL A 293 -1.19 0.02 19.66
N LEU A 294 -1.56 0.77 18.61
CA LEU A 294 -1.16 2.16 18.42
C LEU A 294 -2.34 3.06 18.75
N LEU A 295 -2.22 3.83 19.83
CA LEU A 295 -3.21 4.81 20.23
C LEU A 295 -2.89 6.16 19.58
N TYR A 296 -3.89 6.82 19.01
CA TYR A 296 -3.74 8.18 18.49
C TYR A 296 -4.91 9.07 18.86
N ASP A 297 -4.60 10.36 19.05
CA ASP A 297 -5.59 11.39 19.30
C ASP A 297 -6.29 11.79 17.99
N LYS A 298 -7.63 11.75 17.99
CA LYS A 298 -8.46 12.07 16.83
C LYS A 298 -8.45 13.58 16.54
N ASP A 299 -8.32 14.40 17.58
CA ASP A 299 -8.37 15.86 17.52
C ASP A 299 -7.03 16.42 18.04
N LEU A 300 -6.30 17.15 17.18
CA LEU A 300 -4.92 17.60 17.42
C LEU A 300 -4.80 18.72 18.50
N VAL A 301 -5.76 18.83 19.42
CA VAL A 301 -5.89 19.97 20.34
C VAL A 301 -6.10 19.46 21.76
N LEU A 302 -5.03 18.89 22.35
CA LEU A 302 -4.53 19.14 23.71
C LEU A 302 -3.81 17.88 24.23
N LEU A 303 -2.50 18.02 24.48
CA LEU A 303 -1.72 17.11 25.32
C LEU A 303 -2.27 17.21 26.75
N TYR A 304 -3.33 16.47 27.05
CA TYR A 304 -3.67 16.19 28.44
C TYR A 304 -3.05 14.86 28.86
N ASP A 305 -2.90 14.70 30.17
CA ASP A 305 -2.30 13.55 30.88
C ASP A 305 -3.01 12.23 30.55
N LEU A 306 -2.84 11.74 29.32
CA LEU A 306 -2.82 10.31 29.08
C LEU A 306 -1.60 9.75 29.83
N GLU A 307 -1.61 9.74 31.18
CA GLU A 307 -0.64 9.05 32.07
C GLU A 307 -1.24 7.87 32.88
N ILE A 308 -2.57 7.69 32.94
CA ILE A 308 -3.26 6.47 33.43
C ILE A 308 -3.26 5.33 32.33
N THR A 309 -2.28 5.26 31.42
CA THR A 309 -2.63 5.24 29.97
C THR A 309 -1.88 4.37 28.97
N LEU A 310 -0.81 3.69 29.36
CA LEU A 310 -0.11 2.75 28.48
C LEU A 310 0.25 1.50 29.27
N ASP A 311 0.78 1.72 30.47
CA ASP A 311 1.16 0.66 31.40
C ASP A 311 -0.05 -0.11 31.93
N GLU A 312 -1.19 0.55 32.18
CA GLU A 312 -2.42 -0.13 32.60
C GLU A 312 -3.02 -0.98 31.48
N LEU A 313 -3.05 -0.45 30.25
CA LEU A 313 -3.49 -1.21 29.08
C LEU A 313 -2.55 -2.38 28.78
N HIS A 314 -1.24 -2.16 28.88
CA HIS A 314 -0.24 -3.22 28.75
C HIS A 314 -0.42 -4.28 29.84
N SER A 315 -0.67 -3.87 31.09
CA SER A 315 -0.96 -4.76 32.22
C SER A 315 -2.23 -5.58 32.00
N ILE A 316 -3.33 -4.97 31.53
CA ILE A 316 -4.57 -5.69 31.19
C ILE A 316 -4.29 -6.72 30.09
N LEU A 317 -3.65 -6.31 29.00
CA LEU A 317 -3.35 -7.18 27.86
C LEU A 317 -2.37 -8.31 28.22
N THR A 318 -1.39 -8.06 29.09
CA THR A 318 -0.42 -9.09 29.50
C THR A 318 -0.95 -10.02 30.58
N SER A 319 -1.81 -9.54 31.49
CA SER A 319 -2.37 -10.34 32.59
C SER A 319 -3.43 -11.34 32.11
N THR A 320 -4.06 -11.08 30.98
CA THR A 320 -5.21 -11.86 30.48
C THR A 320 -4.91 -12.61 29.17
N THR A 321 -3.77 -12.35 28.50
CA THR A 321 -3.40 -13.04 27.25
C THR A 321 -2.10 -13.84 27.38
N VAL A 322 -1.96 -14.88 26.56
CA VAL A 322 -0.75 -15.72 26.47
C VAL A 322 0.18 -15.23 25.35
N ILE A 323 0.02 -13.98 24.90
CA ILE A 323 0.77 -13.43 23.76
C ILE A 323 2.15 -13.00 24.25
N PRO A 324 3.26 -13.54 23.70
CA PRO A 324 4.60 -13.31 24.23
C PRO A 324 5.17 -11.92 23.93
N ASP A 325 4.72 -11.25 22.86
CA ASP A 325 5.19 -9.93 22.45
C ASP A 325 4.02 -8.95 22.31
N ILE A 326 3.86 -8.05 23.28
CA ILE A 326 2.81 -7.02 23.29
C ILE A 326 3.47 -5.66 23.32
N GLU A 327 3.24 -4.89 22.26
CA GLU A 327 3.72 -3.52 22.09
C GLU A 327 2.50 -2.58 22.14
N VAL A 328 2.50 -1.64 23.08
CA VAL A 328 1.48 -0.58 23.16
C VAL A 328 2.22 0.75 23.08
N ALA A 329 1.82 1.63 22.18
CA ALA A 329 2.45 2.94 22.02
C ALA A 329 1.43 4.04 21.69
N LEU A 330 1.71 5.25 22.18
CA LEU A 330 1.01 6.47 21.79
C LEU A 330 1.74 7.11 20.61
N THR A 331 1.02 7.48 19.55
CA THR A 331 1.59 8.16 18.38
C THR A 331 0.74 9.36 17.97
N HIS A 332 1.40 10.39 17.45
CA HIS A 332 0.70 11.50 16.82
C HIS A 332 0.18 11.11 15.44
N ARG A 333 -0.98 11.66 15.06
CA ARG A 333 -1.64 11.43 13.77
C ARG A 333 -0.76 11.70 12.55
N ASN A 334 0.20 12.61 12.66
CA ASN A 334 1.14 12.96 11.58
C ASN A 334 2.44 12.13 11.61
N GLN A 335 2.64 11.34 12.66
CA GLN A 335 3.84 10.52 12.87
C GLN A 335 3.62 9.07 12.52
N PHE A 336 2.42 8.64 12.10
CA PHE A 336 2.22 7.30 11.54
C PHE A 336 3.30 7.07 10.48
N PRO A 337 4.34 6.30 10.81
CA PRO A 337 5.40 6.11 9.88
C PRO A 337 4.74 5.32 8.76
N TYR A 338 4.87 5.80 7.52
CA TYR A 338 5.11 4.87 6.43
C TYR A 338 6.11 3.87 7.00
N LEU A 339 5.69 2.63 7.26
CA LEU A 339 6.65 1.62 7.66
C LEU A 339 7.78 1.71 6.63
N PRO A 340 9.00 2.11 7.01
CA PRO A 340 10.10 1.66 6.22
C PRO A 340 10.05 0.15 6.42
N LEU A 341 9.77 -0.58 5.34
CA LEU A 341 10.06 -2.00 5.27
C LEU A 341 11.59 -2.11 5.36
N THR A 342 12.15 -1.88 6.55
CA THR A 342 13.56 -2.08 6.85
C THR A 342 13.81 -3.56 6.82
N ASN A 343 14.16 -4.07 5.64
CA ASN A 343 15.29 -4.97 5.38
C ASN A 343 15.17 -5.55 3.95
N TRP A 344 15.39 -4.71 2.94
CA TRP A 344 15.81 -5.14 1.58
C TRP A 344 16.76 -4.13 0.97
#